data_AF-A0A2T0KZJ0-F1
#
_entry.id   AF-A0A2T0KZJ0-F1
#
_cell.length_a   1.000
_cell.length_b   1.000
_cell.length_c   1.000
_cell.angle_alpha   90.00
_cell.angle_beta   90.00
_cell.angle_gamma   90.00
#
_symmetry.space_group_name_H-M   'P 1'
#
loop_
_entity.id
_entity.type
_entity.pdbx_description
1 polymer ?
#
loop_
_entity_poly.entity_id
_entity_poly.type
_entity_poly.pdbx_seq_one_letter_code
_entity_poly.pdbx_strand_id
1 'polypeptide(L)'
;MITLRKYILLAALAGSMSCDGMAQSKPIAYPAKGQSPQTQQQDDGACYSWAKNNTGVDPAAMANAPPPPSGPAVGGGERVQGAARGAAGGAVIGAIAGDAGKGAAIGAATGTMVGGSRARQNRRAAAASTQSQTQGAMDTFNRGYAACMEGRGYSIK
;
A
#
# COMPACT_ATOMS: atom_id res chain seq x y z
N MET A 1 -38.10 -32.14 -5.08
CA MET A 1 -37.73 -31.01 -4.19
C MET A 1 -36.36 -31.16 -3.51
N ILE A 2 -35.33 -31.78 -4.14
CA ILE A 2 -34.00 -31.93 -3.49
C ILE A 2 -32.84 -31.38 -4.36
N THR A 3 -33.06 -31.11 -5.64
CA THR A 3 -32.00 -30.65 -6.58
C THR A 3 -31.92 -29.13 -6.79
N LEU A 4 -32.92 -28.35 -6.35
CA LEU A 4 -32.95 -26.89 -6.58
C LEU A 4 -32.14 -26.06 -5.55
N ARG A 5 -31.74 -26.68 -4.43
CA ARG A 5 -30.99 -26.02 -3.34
C ARG A 5 -29.49 -25.89 -3.62
N LYS A 6 -28.99 -26.51 -4.69
CA LYS A 6 -27.56 -26.51 -5.07
C LYS A 6 -27.11 -25.29 -5.86
N TYR A 7 -28.04 -24.47 -6.39
CA TYR A 7 -27.69 -23.38 -7.31
C TYR A 7 -27.87 -21.96 -6.74
N ILE A 8 -28.36 -21.80 -5.50
CA ILE A 8 -28.66 -20.47 -4.93
C ILE A 8 -27.54 -19.92 -4.02
N LEU A 9 -26.51 -20.72 -3.68
CA LEU A 9 -25.43 -20.30 -2.76
C LEU A 9 -24.09 -19.95 -3.43
N LEU A 10 -24.09 -19.54 -4.70
CA LEU A 10 -22.89 -19.01 -5.37
C LEU A 10 -23.14 -17.63 -6.00
N ALA A 11 -23.94 -16.80 -5.32
CA ALA A 11 -24.14 -15.40 -5.68
C ALA A 11 -23.83 -14.50 -4.48
N ALA A 12 -22.55 -14.36 -4.13
CA ALA A 12 -22.04 -13.23 -3.34
C ALA A 12 -20.51 -13.32 -3.19
N LEU A 13 -19.79 -12.58 -4.03
CA LEU A 13 -18.66 -11.74 -3.59
C LEU A 13 -18.26 -10.88 -4.79
N ALA A 14 -19.11 -9.89 -5.05
CA ALA A 14 -18.69 -8.64 -5.66
C ALA A 14 -17.56 -8.06 -4.79
N GLY A 15 -16.33 -8.13 -5.29
CA GLY A 15 -15.18 -7.41 -4.77
C GLY A 15 -14.79 -6.32 -5.76
N SER A 16 -15.72 -5.40 -6.04
CA SER A 16 -15.41 -4.13 -6.69
C SER A 16 -14.76 -3.17 -5.68
N MET A 17 -14.03 -2.21 -6.25
CA MET A 17 -13.58 -0.94 -5.66
C MET A 17 -12.24 -0.90 -4.90
N SER A 18 -11.25 -0.50 -5.69
CA SER A 18 -10.47 0.75 -5.55
C SER A 18 -9.31 0.78 -4.56
N CYS A 19 -8.15 1.18 -5.08
CA CYS A 19 -7.54 2.46 -4.74
C CYS A 19 -6.95 3.03 -6.03
N ASP A 20 -7.59 4.04 -6.62
CA ASP A 20 -6.88 4.95 -7.49
C ASP A 20 -5.69 5.48 -6.69
N GLY A 21 -4.49 5.21 -7.19
CA GLY A 21 -3.30 5.88 -6.68
C GLY A 21 -3.53 7.35 -6.90
N MET A 22 -3.83 8.10 -5.83
CA MET A 22 -3.76 9.55 -5.88
C MET A 22 -2.30 9.88 -6.14
N ALA A 23 -1.94 10.00 -7.42
CA ALA A 23 -0.72 10.62 -7.85
C ALA A 23 -0.78 12.03 -7.25
N GLN A 24 0.02 12.28 -6.21
CA GLN A 24 0.20 13.63 -5.71
C GLN A 24 0.96 14.39 -6.79
N SER A 25 0.18 15.02 -7.66
CA SER A 25 0.66 15.88 -8.71
C SER A 25 1.39 17.05 -8.08
N LYS A 26 2.53 17.39 -8.67
CA LYS A 26 3.25 18.63 -8.41
C LYS A 26 2.26 19.82 -8.38
N PRO A 27 2.38 20.77 -7.44
CA PRO A 27 1.51 21.94 -7.36
C PRO A 27 1.48 22.69 -8.69
N ILE A 28 0.31 23.20 -9.06
CA ILE A 28 0.14 23.88 -10.35
C ILE A 28 0.50 25.36 -10.15
N ALA A 29 1.51 25.82 -10.88
CA ALA A 29 1.94 27.21 -10.84
C ALA A 29 1.30 28.02 -11.96
N TYR A 30 0.51 29.03 -11.59
CA TYR A 30 -0.11 29.98 -12.51
C TYR A 30 0.73 31.26 -12.66
N PRO A 31 1.07 31.70 -13.88
CA PRO A 31 1.90 32.88 -14.13
C PRO A 31 1.14 34.20 -13.88
N ALA A 32 0.95 34.55 -12.61
CA ALA A 32 0.13 35.70 -12.20
C ALA A 32 0.68 37.07 -12.61
N LYS A 33 1.95 37.16 -13.05
CA LYS A 33 2.59 38.41 -13.50
C LYS A 33 2.81 38.45 -15.02
N GLY A 34 2.14 37.57 -15.78
CA GLY A 34 2.28 37.53 -17.24
C GLY A 34 3.60 36.92 -17.72
N GLN A 35 4.18 36.00 -16.95
CA GLN A 35 5.39 35.29 -17.35
C GLN A 35 5.14 34.49 -18.64
N SER A 36 6.09 34.56 -19.57
CA SER A 36 6.02 33.77 -20.82
C SER A 36 6.13 32.26 -20.53
N PRO A 37 5.62 31.39 -21.42
CA PRO A 37 5.81 29.94 -21.28
C PRO A 37 7.28 29.53 -21.14
N GLN A 38 8.18 30.22 -21.84
CA GLN A 38 9.62 29.98 -21.80
C GLN A 38 10.20 30.36 -20.42
N THR A 39 9.80 31.50 -19.88
CA THR A 39 10.18 31.92 -18.52
C THR A 39 9.63 30.94 -17.49
N GLN A 40 8.37 30.54 -17.62
CA GLN A 40 7.77 29.54 -16.73
C GLN A 40 8.51 28.21 -16.75
N GLN A 41 8.95 27.74 -17.91
CA GLN A 41 9.69 26.48 -17.99
C GLN A 41 11.09 26.58 -17.36
N GLN A 42 11.78 27.71 -17.55
CA GLN A 42 13.05 27.98 -16.88
C GLN A 42 12.86 28.07 -15.36
N ASP A 43 11.77 28.71 -14.95
CA ASP A 43 11.46 28.92 -13.54
C ASP A 43 11.08 27.63 -12.84
N ASP A 44 10.32 26.79 -13.51
CA ASP A 44 9.98 25.44 -13.08
C ASP A 44 11.24 24.59 -12.83
N GLY A 45 12.20 24.63 -13.75
CA GLY A 45 13.46 23.88 -13.60
C GLY A 45 14.33 24.41 -12.46
N ALA A 46 14.43 25.74 -12.34
CA ALA A 46 15.16 26.38 -11.25
C ALA A 46 14.53 26.07 -9.88
N CYS A 47 13.21 26.19 -9.76
CA CYS A 47 12.51 25.90 -8.51
C CYS A 47 12.45 24.41 -8.19
N TYR A 48 12.40 23.53 -9.20
CA TYR A 48 12.52 22.08 -8.98
C TYR A 48 13.90 21.73 -8.40
N SER A 49 14.98 22.24 -8.99
CA SER A 49 16.34 21.98 -8.51
C SER A 49 16.59 22.60 -7.14
N TRP A 50 16.08 23.82 -6.90
CA TRP A 50 16.13 24.46 -5.59
C TRP A 50 15.38 23.65 -4.53
N ALA A 51 14.15 23.21 -4.80
CA ALA A 51 13.37 22.40 -3.87
C ALA A 51 14.06 21.08 -3.55
N LYS A 52 14.60 20.39 -4.56
CA LYS A 52 15.40 19.17 -4.37
C LYS A 52 16.61 19.42 -3.47
N ASN A 53 17.38 20.47 -3.72
CA ASN A 53 18.58 20.79 -2.94
C ASN A 53 18.26 21.21 -1.50
N ASN A 54 17.14 21.92 -1.27
CA ASN A 54 16.77 22.39 0.07
C ASN A 54 16.07 21.32 0.90
N THR A 55 15.30 20.43 0.28
CA THR A 55 14.54 19.40 0.99
C THR A 55 15.23 18.04 1.04
N GLY A 56 16.20 17.81 0.16
CA GLY A 56 16.83 16.49 -0.03
C GLY A 56 15.91 15.46 -0.70
N VAL A 57 14.71 15.85 -1.13
CA VAL A 57 13.73 14.97 -1.75
C VAL A 57 13.84 15.05 -3.27
N ASP A 58 13.94 13.90 -3.93
CA ASP A 58 13.90 13.79 -5.39
C ASP A 58 12.64 13.05 -5.86
N PRO A 59 11.63 13.79 -6.37
CA PRO A 59 10.41 13.21 -6.91
C PRO A 59 10.64 12.14 -7.98
N ALA A 60 11.66 12.31 -8.83
CA ALA A 60 11.97 11.36 -9.90
C ALA A 60 12.49 10.03 -9.35
N ALA A 61 13.30 10.07 -8.29
CA ALA A 61 13.79 8.86 -7.62
C ALA A 61 12.64 8.11 -6.93
N MET A 62 11.69 8.85 -6.36
CA MET A 62 10.54 8.28 -5.66
C MET A 62 9.51 7.68 -6.62
N ALA A 63 9.26 8.31 -7.76
CA ALA A 63 8.35 7.78 -8.78
C ALA A 63 8.84 6.45 -9.39
N ASN A 64 10.16 6.24 -9.41
CA ASN A 64 10.80 5.02 -9.91
C ASN A 64 11.11 4.00 -8.79
N ALA A 65 10.66 4.24 -7.56
CA ALA A 65 10.88 3.31 -6.46
C ALA A 65 10.21 1.96 -6.81
N PRO A 66 10.93 0.82 -6.70
CA PRO A 66 10.35 -0.48 -6.93
C PRO A 66 9.12 -0.67 -6.04
N PRO A 67 8.04 -1.30 -6.54
CA PRO A 67 6.92 -1.64 -5.69
C PRO A 67 7.43 -2.46 -4.50
N PRO A 68 6.86 -2.28 -3.30
CA PRO A 68 7.30 -3.01 -2.12
C PRO A 68 7.31 -4.51 -2.45
N PRO A 69 8.39 -5.24 -2.09
CA PRO A 69 8.57 -6.60 -2.53
C PRO A 69 7.34 -7.43 -2.17
N SER A 70 6.72 -8.02 -3.18
CA SER A 70 5.69 -9.05 -3.05
C SER A 70 6.37 -10.37 -2.62
N GLY A 71 7.09 -10.33 -1.50
CA GLY A 71 7.86 -11.44 -0.96
C GLY A 71 7.00 -12.57 -0.38
N PRO A 72 7.66 -13.65 0.14
CA PRO A 72 7.18 -15.04 0.31
C PRO A 72 5.86 -15.31 1.04
N ALA A 73 5.11 -14.31 1.49
CA ALA A 73 3.69 -14.43 1.83
C ALA A 73 2.81 -14.98 0.68
N VAL A 74 3.38 -15.18 -0.53
CA VAL A 74 2.78 -15.95 -1.63
C VAL A 74 3.26 -17.41 -1.74
N GLY A 75 4.36 -17.79 -1.10
CA GLY A 75 4.94 -19.15 -1.15
C GLY A 75 4.47 -20.11 -0.06
N GLY A 76 3.41 -19.75 0.67
CA GLY A 76 2.84 -20.60 1.72
C GLY A 76 3.56 -20.54 3.07
N GLY A 77 4.70 -19.85 3.23
CA GLY A 77 5.48 -19.80 4.48
C GLY A 77 4.67 -19.41 5.72
N GLU A 78 3.99 -18.26 5.74
CA GLU A 78 3.15 -17.86 6.88
C GLU A 78 1.89 -18.73 7.02
N ARG A 79 1.40 -19.33 5.93
CA ARG A 79 0.26 -20.25 5.97
C ARG A 79 0.66 -21.60 6.56
N VAL A 80 1.85 -22.10 6.23
CA VAL A 80 2.46 -23.33 6.72
C VAL A 80 2.87 -23.14 8.17
N GLN A 81 3.49 -22.01 8.52
CA GLN A 81 3.76 -21.67 9.91
C GLN A 81 2.47 -21.53 10.72
N GLY A 82 1.43 -20.91 10.13
CA GLY A 82 0.09 -20.85 10.70
C GLY A 82 -0.52 -22.25 10.90
N ALA A 83 -0.40 -23.12 9.90
CA ALA A 83 -0.86 -24.50 9.95
C ALA A 83 -0.13 -25.30 11.02
N ALA A 84 1.20 -25.22 11.10
CA ALA A 84 2.01 -25.94 12.07
C ALA A 84 1.70 -25.49 13.50
N ARG A 85 1.60 -24.18 13.74
CA ARG A 85 1.20 -23.64 15.05
C ARG A 85 -0.23 -24.00 15.41
N GLY A 86 -1.14 -23.91 14.44
CA GLY A 86 -2.53 -24.28 14.61
C GLY A 86 -2.69 -25.77 14.90
N ALA A 87 -1.96 -26.64 14.20
CA ALA A 87 -1.94 -28.07 14.42
C ALA A 87 -1.41 -28.44 15.80
N ALA A 88 -0.30 -27.82 16.23
CA ALA A 88 0.26 -28.05 17.56
C ALA A 88 -0.73 -27.63 18.66
N GLY A 89 -1.32 -26.43 18.55
CA GLY A 89 -2.33 -25.97 19.52
C GLY A 89 -3.61 -26.82 19.50
N GLY A 90 -4.06 -27.20 18.30
CA GLY A 90 -5.23 -28.07 18.10
C GLY A 90 -5.02 -29.50 18.60
N ALA A 91 -3.80 -30.04 18.50
CA ALA A 91 -3.46 -31.37 19.02
C ALA A 91 -3.53 -31.42 20.55
N VAL A 92 -3.03 -30.38 21.23
CA VAL A 92 -3.11 -30.28 22.70
C VAL A 92 -4.56 -30.25 23.16
N ILE A 93 -5.41 -29.44 22.51
CA ILE A 93 -6.82 -29.34 22.85
C ILE A 93 -7.57 -30.64 22.48
N GLY A 94 -7.26 -31.23 21.32
CA GLY A 94 -7.84 -32.48 20.86
C GLY A 94 -7.48 -33.67 21.75
N ALA A 95 -6.27 -33.71 22.30
CA ALA A 95 -5.85 -34.76 23.24
C ALA A 95 -6.69 -34.76 24.52
N ILE A 96 -7.13 -33.58 24.97
CA ILE A 96 -8.03 -33.44 26.13
C ILE A 96 -9.45 -33.95 25.78
N ALA A 97 -9.88 -33.76 24.52
CA ALA A 97 -11.18 -34.21 24.01
C ALA A 97 -11.19 -35.65 23.46
N GLY A 98 -10.08 -36.39 23.59
CA GLY A 98 -9.97 -37.80 23.18
C GLY A 98 -9.52 -38.05 21.73
N ASP A 99 -9.24 -37.00 20.94
CA ASP A 99 -8.73 -37.14 19.57
C ASP A 99 -7.77 -35.98 19.21
N ALA A 100 -6.49 -36.19 19.50
CA ALA A 100 -5.43 -35.25 19.15
C ALA A 100 -5.28 -35.06 17.64
N GLY A 101 -5.53 -36.10 16.84
CA GLY A 101 -5.36 -36.05 15.37
C GLY A 101 -6.42 -35.17 14.72
N LYS A 102 -7.67 -35.29 15.15
CA LYS A 102 -8.77 -34.45 14.68
C LYS A 102 -8.63 -33.01 15.15
N GLY A 103 -8.19 -32.80 16.40
CA GLY A 103 -7.84 -31.47 16.91
C GLY A 103 -6.70 -30.82 16.13
N ALA A 104 -5.65 -31.58 15.78
CA ALA A 104 -4.53 -31.11 14.98
C ALA A 104 -4.96 -30.73 13.55
N ALA A 105 -5.80 -31.54 12.90
CA ALA A 105 -6.29 -31.26 11.55
C ALA A 105 -7.15 -29.98 11.51
N ILE A 106 -8.07 -29.82 12.47
CA ILE A 106 -8.90 -28.62 12.60
C ILE A 106 -8.01 -27.39 12.87
N GLY A 107 -7.08 -27.52 13.83
CA GLY A 107 -6.14 -26.47 14.16
C GLY A 107 -5.26 -26.07 12.99
N ALA A 108 -4.79 -27.03 12.18
CA ALA A 108 -4.00 -26.76 10.97
C ALA A 108 -4.81 -25.93 9.96
N ALA A 109 -6.03 -26.34 9.66
CA ALA A 109 -6.91 -25.63 8.72
C ALA A 109 -7.18 -24.20 9.19
N THR A 110 -7.59 -24.01 10.45
CA THR A 110 -7.81 -22.68 11.03
C THR A 110 -6.52 -21.84 11.05
N GLY A 111 -5.40 -22.47 11.36
CA GLY A 111 -4.08 -21.84 11.36
C GLY A 111 -3.64 -21.30 10.00
N THR A 112 -3.92 -22.02 8.90
CA THR A 112 -3.66 -21.51 7.54
C THR A 112 -4.47 -20.25 7.22
N MET A 113 -5.73 -20.20 7.65
CA MET A 113 -6.62 -19.07 7.38
C MET A 113 -6.19 -17.83 8.16
N VAL A 114 -5.88 -17.98 9.45
CA VAL A 114 -5.40 -16.89 10.30
C VAL A 114 -4.03 -16.41 9.84
N GLY A 115 -3.10 -17.32 9.54
CA GLY A 115 -1.79 -16.99 8.98
C GLY A 115 -1.89 -16.23 7.66
N GLY A 116 -2.79 -16.65 6.76
CA GLY A 116 -3.07 -15.96 5.51
C GLY A 116 -3.69 -14.57 5.70
N SER A 117 -4.59 -14.40 6.68
CA SER A 117 -5.18 -13.09 7.00
C SER A 117 -4.13 -12.12 7.55
N ARG A 118 -3.30 -12.59 8.49
CA ARG A 118 -2.22 -11.78 9.08
C ARG A 118 -1.16 -11.39 8.06
N ALA A 119 -0.80 -12.29 7.13
CA ALA A 119 0.10 -11.97 6.03
C ALA A 119 -0.45 -10.83 5.15
N ARG A 120 -1.76 -10.85 4.83
CA ARG A 120 -2.40 -9.74 4.11
C ARG A 120 -2.43 -8.45 4.92
N GLN A 121 -2.70 -8.53 6.22
CA GLN A 121 -2.71 -7.37 7.09
C GLN A 121 -1.32 -6.73 7.20
N ASN A 122 -0.26 -7.53 7.39
CA ASN A 122 1.12 -7.05 7.41
C ASN A 122 1.51 -6.40 6.08
N ARG A 123 1.09 -6.96 4.94
CA ARG A 123 1.32 -6.32 3.63
C ARG A 123 0.61 -4.98 3.50
N ARG A 124 -0.65 -4.89 3.93
CA ARG A 124 -1.40 -3.63 3.92
C ARG A 124 -0.76 -2.59 4.83
N ALA A 125 -0.31 -3.00 6.02
CA ALA A 125 0.39 -2.13 6.95
C ALA A 125 1.73 -1.64 6.38
N ALA A 126 2.52 -2.54 5.77
CA ALA A 126 3.78 -2.20 5.14
C ALA A 126 3.59 -1.27 3.91
N ALA A 127 2.60 -1.58 3.06
CA ALA A 127 2.26 -0.73 1.92
C ALA A 127 1.75 0.65 2.39
N ALA A 128 0.92 0.70 3.43
CA ALA A 128 0.44 1.96 4.01
C ALA A 128 1.58 2.80 4.60
N SER A 129 2.56 2.20 5.26
CA SER A 129 3.73 2.92 5.79
C SER A 129 4.64 3.47 4.69
N THR A 130 4.85 2.72 3.61
CA THR A 130 5.64 3.19 2.46
C THR A 130 4.91 4.31 1.71
N GLN A 131 3.59 4.19 1.58
CA GLN A 131 2.76 5.21 0.95
C GLN A 131 2.77 6.51 1.75
N SER A 132 2.62 6.45 3.08
CA SER A 132 2.61 7.66 3.92
C SER A 132 3.97 8.36 3.94
N GLN A 133 5.07 7.60 3.98
CA GLN A 133 6.41 8.16 3.90
C GLN A 133 6.66 8.84 2.54
N THR A 134 6.18 8.22 1.46
CA THR A 134 6.27 8.78 0.11
C THR A 134 5.48 10.08 0.00
N GLN A 135 4.23 10.10 0.50
CA GLN A 135 3.39 11.29 0.52
C GLN A 135 4.02 12.43 1.33
N GLY A 136 4.51 12.16 2.54
CA GLY A 136 5.14 13.20 3.38
C GLY A 136 6.41 13.79 2.76
N ALA A 137 7.22 12.98 2.07
CA ALA A 137 8.38 13.46 1.34
C ALA A 137 7.97 14.33 0.14
N MET A 138 6.98 13.88 -0.66
CA MET A 138 6.46 14.64 -1.79
C MET A 138 5.83 15.97 -1.34
N ASP A 139 5.09 15.99 -0.23
CA ASP A 139 4.55 17.22 0.34
C ASP A 139 5.66 18.20 0.76
N THR A 140 6.76 17.68 1.31
CA THR A 140 7.92 18.50 1.69
C THR A 140 8.58 19.11 0.45
N PHE A 141 8.79 18.33 -0.60
CA PHE A 141 9.25 18.82 -1.89
C PHE A 141 8.30 19.88 -2.47
N ASN A 142 7.00 19.58 -2.49
CA ASN A 142 5.95 20.43 -3.05
C ASN A 142 5.89 21.78 -2.33
N ARG A 143 6.03 21.82 -1.01
CA ARG A 143 6.11 23.07 -0.23
C ARG A 143 7.34 23.90 -0.62
N GLY A 144 8.51 23.27 -0.79
CA GLY A 144 9.71 23.96 -1.24
C GLY A 144 9.54 24.54 -2.65
N TYR A 145 9.03 23.72 -3.58
CA TYR A 145 8.76 24.15 -4.94
C TYR A 145 7.75 25.32 -4.97
N ALA A 146 6.66 25.21 -4.22
CA ALA A 146 5.65 26.25 -4.09
C ALA A 146 6.25 27.57 -3.57
N ALA A 147 7.03 27.53 -2.49
CA ALA A 147 7.67 28.72 -1.93
C ALA A 147 8.60 29.43 -2.94
N CYS A 148 9.37 28.66 -3.71
CA CYS A 148 10.21 29.23 -4.77
C CYS A 148 9.37 29.89 -5.87
N MET A 149 8.33 29.21 -6.35
CA MET A 149 7.46 29.75 -7.41
C MET A 149 6.68 30.98 -6.94
N GLU A 150 6.16 30.97 -5.71
CA GLU A 150 5.49 32.13 -5.08
C GLU A 150 6.41 33.33 -4.99
N GLY A 151 7.67 33.14 -4.59
CA GLY A 151 8.69 34.20 -4.57
C GLY A 151 8.94 34.84 -5.94
N ARG A 152 8.69 34.10 -7.03
CA ARG A 152 8.81 34.57 -8.41
C ARG A 152 7.51 35.13 -8.98
N GLY A 153 6.47 35.21 -8.15
CA GLY A 153 5.18 35.79 -8.50
C GLY A 153 4.26 34.84 -9.24
N TYR A 154 4.42 33.53 -9.04
CA TYR A 154 3.42 32.55 -9.45
C TYR A 154 2.37 32.37 -8.35
N SER A 155 1.14 32.06 -8.75
CA SER A 155 0.09 31.63 -7.81
C SER A 155 0.04 30.10 -7.82
N ILE A 156 0.15 29.47 -6.65
CA ILE A 156 0.19 28.01 -6.52
C ILE A 156 -1.18 27.48 -6.08
N LYS A 157 -1.61 26.36 -6.67
CA LYS A 157 -2.86 25.64 -6.36
C LYS A 157 -2.60 24.14 -6.22
#